data_AF-A0A6J4KZW6-F1
#
_entry.id   AF-A0A6J4KZW6-F1
#
_cell.length_a   1.000
_cell.length_b   1.000
_cell.length_c   1.000
_cell.angle_alpha   90.00
_cell.angle_beta   90.00
_cell.angle_gamma   90.00
#
_symmetry.space_group_name_H-M   'P 1'
#
loop_
_entity.id
_entity.type
_entity.pdbx_description
1 polymer ?
#
loop_
_entity_poly.entity_id
_entity_poly.type
_entity_poly.pdbx_seq_one_letter_code
_entity_poly.pdbx_strand_id
1 'polypeptide(L)'
;MTERALVSRTTMEVATALATAGVGAAVMWGAVEHDIGWGDSGPAAGYFPFRLGALIVLGSLANLGLALWRRREETGTFLTTEQAKRVLAFGLPILGFVIVSLLLGLYVGAVLYLFGVMVFQGGYRPLFSIAVA
;
A
#
# COMPACT_ATOMS: atom_id res chain seq x y z
N MET A 1 -20.92 18.53 14.21
CA MET A 1 -20.57 17.72 13.03
C MET A 1 -20.13 16.36 13.53
N THR A 2 -21.00 15.35 13.43
CA THR A 2 -20.73 14.01 14.00
C THR A 2 -19.78 13.27 13.08
N GLU A 3 -18.47 13.32 13.34
CA GLU A 3 -17.50 12.50 12.60
C GLU A 3 -17.79 11.02 12.84
N ARG A 4 -18.34 10.33 11.84
CA ARG A 4 -18.51 8.88 11.89
C ARG A 4 -17.14 8.21 11.69
N ALA A 5 -16.72 7.46 12.71
CA ALA A 5 -15.60 6.53 12.63
C ALA A 5 -15.89 5.47 11.57
N LEU A 6 -15.00 5.30 10.59
CA LEU A 6 -15.13 4.28 9.55
C LEU A 6 -14.34 3.01 9.89
N VAL A 7 -13.11 3.16 10.40
CA VAL A 7 -12.22 2.04 10.68
C VAL A 7 -11.54 2.23 12.04
N SER A 8 -11.54 1.16 12.85
CA SER A 8 -10.84 1.16 14.13
C SER A 8 -9.32 1.01 13.96
N ARG A 9 -8.55 1.58 14.88
CA ARG A 9 -7.08 1.47 14.92
C ARG A 9 -6.62 0.03 14.92
N THR A 10 -7.22 -0.80 15.77
CA THR A 10 -6.88 -2.23 15.83
C THR A 10 -7.15 -2.95 14.51
N THR A 11 -8.25 -2.65 13.81
CA THR A 11 -8.54 -3.27 12.51
C THR A 11 -7.41 -3.01 11.51
N MET A 12 -6.89 -1.79 11.47
CA MET A 12 -5.80 -1.43 10.56
C MET A 12 -4.45 -2.00 10.98
N GLU A 13 -4.15 -2.05 12.27
CA GLU A 13 -2.93 -2.71 12.77
C GLU A 13 -2.95 -4.20 12.42
N VAL A 14 -4.07 -4.88 12.64
CA VAL A 14 -4.26 -6.30 12.27
C VAL A 14 -4.14 -6.47 10.75
N ALA A 15 -4.83 -5.66 9.96
CA ALA A 15 -4.80 -5.76 8.50
C ALA A 15 -3.38 -5.55 7.95
N THR A 16 -2.66 -4.54 8.46
CA THR A 16 -1.28 -4.25 8.06
C THR A 16 -0.34 -5.38 8.45
N ALA A 17 -0.46 -5.90 9.68
CA ALA A 17 0.34 -7.02 10.15
C ALA A 17 0.12 -8.28 9.30
N LEU A 18 -1.12 -8.59 8.93
CA LEU A 18 -1.42 -9.71 8.04
C LEU A 18 -0.86 -9.49 6.62
N ALA A 19 -0.99 -8.27 6.08
CA ALA A 19 -0.45 -7.94 4.77
C ALA A 19 1.08 -8.07 4.73
N THR A 20 1.80 -7.51 5.71
CA THR A 20 3.26 -7.60 5.78
C THR A 20 3.72 -9.04 6.05
N ALA A 21 3.00 -9.81 6.87
CA ALA A 21 3.26 -11.23 7.04
C ALA A 21 3.10 -11.99 5.71
N GLY A 22 2.06 -11.68 4.93
CA GLY A 22 1.84 -12.25 3.60
C GLY A 22 2.98 -11.95 2.63
N VAL A 23 3.48 -10.70 2.60
CA VAL A 23 4.66 -10.33 1.80
C VAL A 23 5.90 -11.10 2.27
N GLY A 24 6.16 -11.17 3.57
CA GLY A 24 7.29 -11.94 4.11
C GLY A 24 7.20 -13.42 3.75
N ALA A 25 6.00 -14.01 3.83
CA ALA A 25 5.76 -15.39 3.44
C ALA A 25 5.96 -15.63 1.93
N ALA A 26 5.53 -14.69 1.08
CA ALA A 26 5.78 -14.76 -0.37
C ALA A 26 7.28 -14.68 -0.70
N VAL A 27 8.03 -13.83 0.01
CA VAL A 27 9.49 -13.75 -0.11
C VAL A 27 10.14 -15.08 0.32
N MET A 28 9.70 -15.67 1.44
CA MET A 28 10.20 -16.98 1.87
C MET A 28 9.88 -18.08 0.84
N TRP A 29 8.66 -18.07 0.29
CA TRP A 29 8.24 -19.03 -0.72
C TRP A 29 9.15 -18.97 -1.96
N GLY A 30 9.39 -17.78 -2.51
CA GLY A 30 10.32 -17.61 -3.63
C GLY A 30 11.77 -17.96 -3.27
N ALA A 31 12.18 -17.76 -2.02
CA ALA A 31 13.52 -18.11 -1.57
C ALA A 31 13.78 -19.62 -1.51
N VAL A 32 12.73 -20.44 -1.26
CA VAL A 32 12.82 -21.90 -1.18
C VAL A 32 13.07 -22.55 -2.54
N GLU A 33 12.79 -21.85 -3.65
CA GLU A 33 13.21 -22.29 -4.99
C GLU A 33 14.74 -22.28 -5.19
N HIS A 34 15.46 -21.65 -4.27
CA HIS A 34 16.91 -21.60 -4.23
C HIS A 34 17.43 -22.23 -2.93
N ASP A 35 18.73 -22.56 -2.90
CA ASP A 35 19.34 -23.04 -1.66
C ASP A 35 19.34 -21.91 -0.60
N ILE A 36 18.81 -22.23 0.58
CA ILE A 36 18.67 -21.31 1.73
C ILE A 36 19.78 -21.51 2.78
N GLY A 37 20.64 -22.50 2.55
CA GLY A 37 21.78 -22.87 3.38
C GLY A 37 22.99 -21.94 3.21
N TRP A 38 23.93 -22.10 4.13
CA TRP A 38 25.24 -21.46 4.04
C TRP A 38 26.25 -22.56 3.74
N GLY A 39 26.83 -22.52 2.55
CA GLY A 39 27.82 -23.49 2.10
C GLY A 39 29.24 -23.01 2.35
N ASP A 40 30.20 -23.83 1.93
CA ASP A 40 31.64 -23.55 2.07
C ASP A 40 32.09 -22.30 1.29
N SER A 41 31.38 -21.98 0.21
CA SER A 41 31.60 -20.78 -0.61
C SER A 41 30.81 -19.55 -0.13
N GLY A 42 30.07 -19.65 0.97
CA GLY A 42 29.26 -18.57 1.54
C GLY A 42 27.75 -18.76 1.42
N PRO A 43 26.95 -17.70 1.63
CA PRO A 43 25.50 -17.76 1.59
C PRO A 43 25.00 -18.09 0.19
N ALA A 44 24.13 -19.10 0.09
CA ALA A 44 23.42 -19.37 -1.14
C ALA A 44 22.39 -18.27 -1.47
N ALA A 45 21.90 -18.24 -2.71
CA ALA A 45 21.02 -17.19 -3.21
C ALA A 45 19.72 -17.04 -2.39
N GLY A 46 19.16 -18.15 -1.88
CA GLY A 46 17.97 -18.15 -1.03
C GLY A 46 18.24 -17.80 0.44
N TYR A 47 19.51 -17.80 0.88
CA TYR A 47 19.87 -17.63 2.29
C TYR A 47 19.37 -16.31 2.88
N PHE A 48 19.64 -15.19 2.19
CA PHE A 48 19.25 -13.87 2.68
C PHE A 48 17.75 -13.60 2.53
N PRO A 49 17.13 -13.82 1.35
CA PRO A 49 15.69 -13.59 1.19
C PRO A 49 14.85 -14.39 2.18
N PHE A 50 15.20 -15.66 2.44
CA PHE A 50 14.48 -16.49 3.40
C PHE A 50 14.52 -15.92 4.82
N ARG A 51 15.69 -15.46 5.28
CA ARG A 51 15.86 -14.89 6.64
C ARG A 51 15.18 -13.54 6.79
N LEU A 52 15.26 -12.69 5.77
CA LEU A 52 14.54 -11.41 5.77
C LEU A 52 13.04 -11.63 5.75
N GLY A 53 12.54 -12.55 4.92
CA GLY A 53 11.14 -12.97 4.91
C GLY A 53 10.68 -13.48 6.28
N ALA A 54 11.47 -14.34 6.92
CA ALA A 54 11.19 -14.84 8.27
C ALA A 54 11.16 -13.74 9.31
N LEU A 55 12.09 -12.78 9.27
CA LEU A 55 12.12 -11.63 10.16
C LEU A 55 10.87 -10.75 9.99
N ILE A 56 10.45 -10.52 8.74
CA ILE A 56 9.24 -9.77 8.41
C ILE A 56 8.01 -10.48 8.98
N VAL A 57 7.90 -11.80 8.80
CA VAL A 57 6.79 -12.61 9.34
C VAL A 57 6.78 -12.54 10.86
N LEU A 58 7.91 -12.75 11.52
CA LEU A 58 8.01 -12.72 12.98
C LEU A 58 7.66 -11.35 13.56
N GLY A 59 8.20 -10.27 12.98
CA GLY A 59 7.85 -8.90 13.38
C GLY A 59 6.37 -8.59 13.17
N SER A 60 5.79 -9.09 12.07
CA SER A 60 4.36 -8.95 11.79
C SER A 60 3.49 -9.70 12.80
N LEU A 61 3.87 -10.92 13.18
CA LEU A 61 3.17 -11.70 14.21
C LEU A 61 3.28 -11.03 15.60
N ALA A 62 4.43 -10.45 15.93
CA ALA A 62 4.61 -9.67 17.15
C ALA A 62 3.69 -8.43 17.17
N ASN A 63 3.63 -7.68 16.07
CA ASN A 63 2.72 -6.55 15.92
C ASN A 63 1.24 -6.98 16.00
N LEU A 64 0.89 -8.12 15.41
CA LEU A 64 -0.45 -8.68 15.49
C LEU A 64 -0.82 -9.02 16.94
N GLY A 65 0.08 -9.67 17.68
CA GLY A 65 -0.11 -9.97 19.10
C GLY A 65 -0.29 -8.71 19.94
N LEU A 66 0.55 -7.69 19.72
CA LEU A 66 0.45 -6.39 20.40
C LEU A 66 -0.87 -5.67 20.09
N ALA A 67 -1.30 -5.66 18.83
CA ALA A 67 -2.55 -5.04 18.42
C ALA A 67 -3.75 -5.71 19.09
N LEU A 68 -3.75 -7.05 19.15
CA LEU A 68 -4.82 -7.82 19.80
C LEU A 68 -4.83 -7.64 21.32
N TRP A 69 -3.66 -7.52 21.95
CA TRP A 69 -3.56 -7.20 23.39
C TRP A 69 -4.13 -5.81 23.67
N ARG A 70 -3.67 -4.79 22.95
CA ARG A 70 -4.05 -3.38 23.16
C ARG A 70 -5.49 -3.07 22.75
N ARG A 71 -6.13 -3.93 21.96
CA ARG A 71 -7.54 -3.81 21.58
C ARG A 71 -8.49 -3.62 22.76
N ARG A 72 -8.16 -4.19 23.93
CA ARG A 72 -8.99 -4.08 25.14
C ARG A 72 -8.85 -2.73 25.85
N GLU A 73 -7.76 -2.01 25.63
CA GLU A 73 -7.44 -0.76 26.33
C GLU A 73 -7.62 0.47 25.44
N GLU A 74 -7.33 0.37 24.14
CA GLU A 74 -7.36 1.48 23.20
C GLU A 74 -8.44 1.33 22.13
N THR A 75 -9.60 1.96 22.33
CA THR A 75 -10.64 2.06 21.29
C THR A 75 -10.44 3.32 20.44
N GLY A 76 -9.27 3.46 19.84
CA GLY A 76 -8.93 4.58 18.96
C GLY A 76 -9.58 4.46 17.58
N THR A 77 -10.10 5.58 17.06
CA THR A 77 -10.53 5.67 15.65
C THR A 77 -9.32 5.96 14.77
N PHE A 78 -9.09 5.16 13.73
CA PHE A 78 -7.98 5.37 12.78
C PHE A 78 -8.35 6.31 11.65
N LEU A 79 -9.56 6.14 11.11
CA LEU A 79 -10.02 6.91 9.97
C LEU A 79 -11.46 7.35 10.17
N THR A 80 -11.70 8.67 10.08
CA THR A 80 -13.04 9.25 10.00
C THR A 80 -13.51 9.30 8.55
N THR A 81 -14.82 9.48 8.36
CA THR A 81 -15.42 9.58 7.01
C THR A 81 -14.83 10.72 6.19
N GLU A 82 -14.54 11.86 6.82
CA GLU A 82 -13.95 13.02 6.14
C GLU A 82 -12.48 12.79 5.77
N GLN A 83 -11.72 12.12 6.63
CA GLN A 83 -10.35 11.71 6.32
C GLN A 83 -10.31 10.71 5.15
N ALA A 84 -11.23 9.73 5.11
CA ALA A 84 -11.34 8.78 4.00
C ALA A 84 -11.58 9.48 2.67
N LYS A 85 -12.52 10.42 2.63
CA LYS A 85 -12.82 11.18 1.41
C LYS A 85 -11.60 11.96 0.92
N ARG A 86 -10.83 12.59 1.83
CA ARG A 86 -9.61 13.33 1.46
C ARG A 86 -8.53 12.40 0.90
N VAL A 87 -8.30 11.26 1.54
CA VAL A 87 -7.33 10.26 1.07
C VAL A 87 -7.75 9.70 -0.29
N LEU A 88 -9.03 9.34 -0.46
CA LEU A 88 -9.54 8.82 -1.72
C LEU A 88 -9.52 9.87 -2.83
N ALA A 89 -9.83 11.14 -2.53
CA ALA A 89 -9.80 12.22 -3.51
C ALA A 89 -8.41 12.43 -4.13
N PHE A 90 -7.34 12.11 -3.39
CA PHE A 90 -5.97 12.15 -3.90
C PHE A 90 -5.52 10.80 -4.47
N GLY A 91 -5.91 9.69 -3.84
CA GLY A 91 -5.51 8.34 -4.23
C GLY A 91 -6.15 7.84 -5.53
N LEU A 92 -7.44 8.13 -5.75
CA LEU A 92 -8.15 7.70 -6.98
C LEU A 92 -7.51 8.27 -8.25
N PRO A 93 -7.19 9.58 -8.33
CA PRO A 93 -6.50 10.14 -9.48
C PRO A 93 -5.16 9.48 -9.76
N ILE A 94 -4.35 9.20 -8.73
CA ILE A 94 -3.05 8.56 -8.89
C ILE A 94 -3.20 7.12 -9.38
N LEU A 95 -4.13 6.35 -8.80
CA LEU A 95 -4.43 5.00 -9.26
C LEU A 95 -4.91 5.00 -10.71
N GLY A 96 -5.79 5.94 -11.07
CA GLY A 96 -6.22 6.14 -12.46
C GLY A 96 -5.03 6.41 -13.39
N PHE A 97 -4.11 7.30 -13.00
CA PHE A 97 -2.90 7.58 -13.77
C PHE A 97 -2.04 6.33 -13.98
N VAL A 98 -1.82 5.52 -12.93
CA VAL A 98 -1.05 4.28 -13.02
C VAL A 98 -1.71 3.31 -14.02
N ILE A 99 -3.02 3.09 -13.90
CA ILE A 99 -3.77 2.19 -14.79
C ILE A 99 -3.68 2.68 -16.25
N VAL A 100 -3.94 3.96 -16.50
CA VAL A 100 -3.88 4.53 -17.85
C VAL A 100 -2.47 4.44 -18.41
N SER A 101 -1.45 4.71 -17.59
CA SER A 101 -0.05 4.63 -18.02
C SER A 101 0.39 3.20 -18.34
N LEU A 102 -0.10 2.21 -17.61
CA LEU A 102 0.16 0.79 -17.90
C LEU A 102 -0.49 0.34 -19.21
N LEU A 103 -1.64 0.90 -19.58
CA LEU A 103 -2.39 0.51 -20.79
C LEU A 103 -1.99 1.29 -22.05
N LEU A 104 -1.74 2.59 -21.92
CA LEU A 104 -1.55 3.52 -23.05
C LEU A 104 -0.11 4.07 -23.13
N GLY A 105 0.74 3.74 -22.16
CA GLY A 105 2.08 4.30 -22.02
C GLY A 105 2.11 5.58 -21.19
N LEU A 106 3.29 5.86 -20.62
CA LEU A 106 3.48 6.94 -19.65
C LEU A 106 3.13 8.33 -20.19
N TYR A 107 3.53 8.64 -21.43
CA TYR A 107 3.28 9.96 -22.02
C TYR A 107 1.79 10.22 -22.21
N VAL A 108 1.06 9.26 -22.80
CA VAL A 108 -0.40 9.37 -22.99
C VAL A 108 -1.11 9.41 -21.62
N GLY A 109 -0.65 8.60 -20.66
CA GLY A 109 -1.15 8.63 -19.30
C GLY A 109 -0.96 9.99 -18.62
N ALA A 110 0.19 10.64 -18.80
CA ALA A 110 0.49 11.94 -18.21
C ALA A 110 -0.41 13.04 -18.77
N VAL A 111 -0.61 13.07 -20.10
CA VAL A 111 -1.52 14.01 -20.78
C VAL A 111 -2.95 13.84 -20.27
N LEU A 112 -3.45 12.61 -20.25
CA LEU A 112 -4.81 12.32 -19.77
C LEU A 112 -5.00 12.63 -18.29
N TYR A 113 -3.98 12.37 -17.46
CA TYR A 113 -4.00 12.71 -16.04
C TYR A 113 -4.02 14.22 -15.83
N LEU A 114 -3.14 14.98 -16.49
CA LEU A 114 -3.11 16.45 -16.41
C LEU A 114 -4.43 17.05 -16.86
N PHE A 115 -4.95 16.61 -18.01
CA PHE A 115 -6.25 17.04 -18.51
C PHE A 115 -7.36 16.75 -17.50
N GLY A 116 -7.43 15.53 -16.96
CA GLY A 116 -8.42 15.14 -15.96
C GLY A 116 -8.33 15.97 -14.68
N VAL A 117 -7.15 16.13 -14.10
CA VAL A 117 -6.97 16.91 -12.87
C VAL A 117 -7.31 18.38 -13.09
N MET A 118 -6.91 18.97 -14.23
CA MET A 118 -7.23 20.37 -14.54
C MET A 118 -8.73 20.61 -14.69
N VAL A 119 -9.47 19.69 -15.32
CA VAL A 119 -10.92 19.82 -15.50
C VAL A 119 -11.68 19.54 -14.21
N PHE A 120 -11.36 18.44 -13.52
CA PHE A 120 -12.15 17.99 -12.36
C PHE A 120 -11.73 18.63 -11.03
N GLN A 121 -10.43 18.81 -10.76
CA GLN A 121 -9.96 19.45 -9.53
C GLN A 121 -9.65 20.94 -9.71
N GLY A 122 -9.19 21.35 -10.89
CA GLY A 122 -8.83 22.75 -11.17
C GLY A 122 -9.99 23.63 -11.65
N GLY A 123 -11.12 23.05 -12.09
CA GLY A 123 -12.27 23.79 -12.60
C GLY A 123 -12.03 24.54 -13.92
N TYR A 124 -10.97 24.18 -14.65
CA TYR A 124 -10.63 24.82 -15.92
C TYR A 124 -11.61 24.43 -17.04
N ARG A 125 -11.90 25.37 -17.94
CA ARG A 125 -12.74 25.10 -19.12
C ARG A 125 -12.01 24.09 -20.03
N PRO A 126 -12.68 23.01 -20.49
CA PRO A 126 -12.02 21.90 -21.21
C PRO A 126 -11.28 22.33 -22.50
N LEU A 127 -11.67 23.45 -23.11
CA LEU A 127 -10.98 24.03 -24.26
C LEU A 127 -9.57 24.57 -23.94
N PHE A 128 -9.35 25.08 -22.72
CA PHE A 128 -8.01 25.53 -22.30
C PHE A 128 -7.12 24.37 -21.86
N SER A 129 -7.72 23.28 -21.36
CA SER A 129 -6.98 22.09 -20.92
C SER A 129 -6.34 21.30 -22.06
N ILE A 130 -6.91 21.35 -23.28
CA ILE A 130 -6.31 20.71 -24.47
C ILE A 130 -5.05 21.43 -24.96
N ALA A 131 -4.91 22.74 -24.73
CA ALA A 131 -3.77 23.51 -25.21
C ALA A 131 -2.52 23.39 -24.33
N VAL A 132 -2.68 22.90 -23.09
CA VAL A 132 -1.62 22.80 -22.08
C VAL A 132 -1.19 21.36 -21.80
N ALA A 133 -2.11 20.40 -21.96
CA ALA A 133 -1.85 18.97 -21.78
C ALA A 133 -1.20 18.37 -23.02
#